data_AF-A0A2P2I986-F1
#
_entry.id   AF-A0A2P2I986-F1
#
_cell.length_a   1.000
_cell.length_b   1.000
_cell.length_c   1.000
_cell.angle_alpha   90.00
_cell.angle_beta   90.00
_cell.angle_gamma   90.00
#
_symmetry.space_group_name_H-M   'P 1'
#
loop_
_entity.id
_entity.type
_entity.pdbx_description
1 polymer ?
#
loop_
_entity_poly.entity_id
_entity_poly.type
_entity_poly.pdbx_seq_one_letter_code
_entity_poly.pdbx_strand_id
1 'polypeptide(L)'
;RTLIKNSLTIDTADQGLVQAGICSQGSAGYFLHQVSGNELDGTNKTGYLYKKSDSKVRRVWQKRRCEVRDNALLIQHSDTTRAPVKISLLTCQVKPNPDDKKCFLLVSYNRTYHLMGESEADTSTWMSVLRNSKEGALMKTLSVDRSGSSASATCVGGGEPHPSFREVQQRIIGYVLSLPGNARCCDCHGTNDVTWLSTNYGIVVCIECSGIHRDLGVHVSRIQSLTLDKVGTAQLLLARHLGNLAFNRIMENAGPSHKPEPTSSMDERR
;
A
#
# COMPACT_ATOMS: atom_id res chain seq x y z
N ARG A 1 19.57 -9.94 -22.02
CA ARG A 1 19.25 -8.51 -21.70
C ARG A 1 17.78 -8.38 -21.32
N THR A 2 17.48 -8.35 -20.02
CA THR A 2 16.15 -7.96 -19.49
C THR A 2 15.87 -6.52 -19.91
N LEU A 3 14.64 -6.17 -20.29
CA LEU A 3 14.25 -4.81 -20.70
C LEU A 3 14.70 -3.74 -19.70
N ILE A 4 14.74 -4.11 -18.42
CA ILE A 4 15.13 -3.29 -17.29
C ILE A 4 16.62 -2.91 -17.30
N LYS A 5 17.52 -3.78 -17.76
CA LYS A 5 18.95 -3.45 -17.85
C LYS A 5 19.23 -2.35 -18.87
N ASN A 6 18.48 -2.30 -19.97
CA ASN A 6 18.64 -1.26 -21.00
C ASN A 6 18.13 0.11 -20.53
N SER A 7 17.14 0.17 -19.63
CA SER A 7 16.67 1.45 -19.06
C SER A 7 17.67 2.05 -18.08
N LEU A 8 18.36 1.24 -17.28
CA LEU A 8 19.41 1.71 -16.36
C LEU A 8 20.60 2.35 -17.09
N THR A 9 20.85 1.95 -18.34
CA THR A 9 21.88 2.58 -19.20
C THR A 9 21.44 3.90 -19.83
N ILE A 10 20.13 4.18 -19.90
CA ILE A 10 19.61 5.47 -20.39
C ILE A 10 19.82 6.56 -19.32
N ASP A 11 19.65 6.21 -18.03
CA ASP A 11 19.88 7.15 -16.92
C ASP A 11 21.35 7.58 -16.77
N THR A 12 22.31 6.79 -17.26
CA THR A 12 23.74 7.14 -17.20
C THR A 12 24.19 8.07 -18.33
N ALA A 13 23.43 8.15 -19.43
CA ALA A 13 23.74 9.07 -20.54
C ALA A 13 23.21 10.49 -20.30
N ASP A 14 22.12 10.65 -19.54
CA ASP A 14 21.47 11.95 -19.29
C ASP A 14 22.07 12.72 -18.10
N GLN A 15 22.90 12.05 -17.27
CA GLN A 15 23.61 12.69 -16.15
C GLN A 15 24.77 13.63 -16.56
N GLY A 16 25.11 13.69 -17.85
CA GLY A 16 26.18 14.56 -18.36
C GLY A 16 25.79 16.02 -18.60
N LEU A 17 24.51 16.39 -18.55
CA LEU A 17 24.03 17.70 -19.02
C LEU A 17 23.30 18.57 -17.98
N VAL A 18 23.15 18.11 -16.73
CA VAL A 18 22.41 18.83 -15.67
C VAL A 18 23.28 19.44 -14.56
N GLN A 19 24.60 19.53 -14.75
CA GLN A 19 25.52 20.12 -13.76
C GLN A 19 25.56 21.66 -13.78
N ALA A 20 24.44 22.33 -14.02
CA ALA A 20 24.36 23.79 -13.87
C ALA A 20 22.97 24.25 -13.41
N GLY A 21 22.87 24.54 -12.12
CA GLY A 21 21.86 25.42 -11.56
C GLY A 21 20.67 24.72 -10.92
N ILE A 22 20.59 24.78 -9.59
CA ILE A 22 19.58 25.57 -8.84
C ILE A 22 19.82 25.31 -7.35
N CYS A 23 20.02 26.41 -6.62
CA CYS A 23 20.08 26.46 -5.17
C CYS A 23 18.66 26.53 -4.59
N SER A 24 18.49 25.92 -3.42
CA SER A 24 17.51 26.23 -2.35
C SER A 24 16.03 25.82 -2.52
N GLN A 25 15.58 24.94 -1.62
CA GLN A 25 14.45 25.06 -0.67
C GLN A 25 13.60 23.79 -0.51
N GLY A 26 13.61 23.26 0.73
CA GLY A 26 12.47 22.61 1.41
C GLY A 26 11.86 21.36 0.77
N SER A 27 12.48 20.19 0.95
CA SER A 27 11.82 18.91 0.64
C SER A 27 10.78 18.56 1.71
N ALA A 28 9.52 18.90 1.43
CA ALA A 28 8.38 18.19 2.01
C ALA A 28 8.32 16.78 1.39
N GLY A 29 9.19 15.90 1.87
CA GLY A 29 9.26 14.51 1.43
C GLY A 29 7.98 13.77 1.77
N TYR A 30 7.37 13.16 0.75
CA TYR A 30 6.39 12.11 0.92
C TYR A 30 7.10 10.90 1.53
N PHE A 31 6.93 10.69 2.84
CA PHE A 31 7.41 9.46 3.47
C PHE A 31 6.50 8.31 3.02
N LEU A 32 7.00 7.50 2.08
CA LEU A 32 6.35 6.28 1.58
C LEU A 32 6.10 5.26 2.72
N HIS A 33 6.80 5.43 3.85
CA HIS A 33 6.62 4.67 5.07
C HIS A 33 6.16 5.61 6.19
N GLN A 34 4.90 5.47 6.63
CA GLN A 34 4.45 6.14 7.85
C GLN A 34 5.20 5.55 9.03
N VAL A 35 5.71 6.41 9.94
CA VAL A 35 6.38 5.96 11.16
C VAL A 35 5.41 5.09 11.96
N SER A 36 5.71 3.79 12.09
CA SER A 36 4.94 2.84 12.88
C SER A 36 4.77 3.34 14.32
N GLY A 37 3.61 3.09 14.93
CA GLY A 37 3.42 3.39 16.36
C GLY A 37 4.25 2.47 17.25
N ASN A 38 4.34 2.79 18.53
CA ASN A 38 4.96 1.94 19.53
C ASN A 38 4.02 0.75 19.81
N GLU A 39 4.52 -0.47 19.67
CA GLU A 39 3.75 -1.71 19.81
C GLU A 39 3.11 -1.86 21.21
N LEU A 40 3.73 -1.29 22.24
CA LEU A 40 3.24 -1.37 23.63
C LEU A 40 1.92 -0.62 23.87
N ASP A 41 1.61 0.37 23.04
CA ASP A 41 0.38 1.15 23.18
C ASP A 41 -0.86 0.42 22.65
N GLY A 42 -0.68 -0.70 21.94
CA GLY A 42 -1.76 -1.52 21.41
C GLY A 42 -2.56 -0.87 20.26
N THR A 43 -3.71 -1.44 19.93
CA THR A 43 -4.56 -1.05 18.78
C THR A 43 -5.92 -0.47 19.16
N ASN A 44 -6.23 -0.44 20.46
CA ASN A 44 -7.49 0.08 20.99
C ASN A 44 -7.21 1.06 22.13
N LYS A 45 -7.96 2.16 22.21
CA LYS A 45 -7.90 3.11 23.32
C LYS A 45 -9.22 3.84 23.44
N THR A 46 -9.69 4.00 24.67
CA THR A 46 -10.90 4.76 24.99
C THR A 46 -10.54 5.86 25.97
N GLY A 47 -11.05 7.06 25.75
CA GLY A 47 -10.76 8.20 26.60
C GLY A 47 -11.37 9.48 26.05
N TYR A 48 -10.70 10.60 26.29
CA TYR A 48 -11.15 11.90 25.82
C TYR A 48 -10.07 12.57 24.98
N LEU A 49 -10.51 13.23 23.90
CA LEU A 49 -9.69 14.13 23.11
C LEU A 49 -10.40 15.48 23.01
N TYR A 50 -9.62 16.56 22.95
CA TYR A 50 -10.13 17.85 22.56
C TYR A 50 -10.16 17.93 21.04
N LYS A 51 -11.36 18.08 20.46
CA LYS A 51 -11.55 18.30 19.04
C LYS A 51 -11.78 19.79 18.78
N LYS A 52 -11.03 20.39 17.85
CA LYS A 52 -11.29 21.77 17.42
C LYS A 52 -12.60 21.83 16.62
N SER A 53 -13.42 22.84 16.89
CA SER A 53 -14.62 23.12 16.09
C SER A 53 -14.23 23.49 14.66
N ASP A 54 -15.13 23.19 13.73
CA ASP A 54 -14.97 23.49 12.30
C ASP A 54 -15.55 24.87 11.93
N SER A 55 -15.95 25.65 12.93
CA SER A 55 -16.56 26.96 12.71
C SER A 55 -15.51 27.95 12.21
N LYS A 56 -15.82 28.62 11.10
CA LYS A 56 -15.00 29.69 10.52
C LYS A 56 -14.88 30.91 11.44
N VAL A 57 -15.84 31.11 12.35
CA VAL A 57 -15.95 32.30 13.19
C VAL A 57 -15.41 32.06 14.61
N ARG A 58 -15.54 30.84 15.14
CA ARG A 58 -15.04 30.48 16.48
C ARG A 58 -14.42 29.10 16.48
N ARG A 59 -13.09 29.06 16.50
CA ARG A 59 -12.30 27.81 16.58
C ARG A 59 -12.01 27.49 18.04
N VAL A 60 -12.89 26.69 18.65
CA VAL A 60 -12.86 26.35 20.08
C VAL A 60 -12.57 24.86 20.23
N TRP A 61 -11.74 24.51 21.22
CA TRP A 61 -11.48 23.14 21.60
C TRP A 61 -12.65 22.59 22.42
N GLN A 62 -13.18 21.43 22.03
CA GLN A 62 -14.27 20.77 22.73
C GLN A 62 -13.85 19.37 23.15
N LYS A 63 -13.97 19.05 24.44
CA LYS A 63 -13.71 17.70 24.94
C LYS A 63 -14.77 16.74 24.40
N ARG A 64 -14.33 15.64 23.80
CA ARG A 64 -15.19 14.58 23.25
C ARG A 64 -14.69 13.24 23.74
N ARG A 65 -15.61 12.35 24.08
CA ARG A 65 -15.27 10.95 24.32
C ARG A 65 -14.95 10.30 22.98
N CYS A 66 -13.79 9.64 22.94
CA CYS A 66 -13.24 9.00 21.77
C CYS A 66 -12.91 7.55 22.08
N GLU A 67 -13.12 6.68 21.09
CA GLU A 67 -12.81 5.25 21.17
C GLU A 67 -12.18 4.82 19.84
N VAL A 68 -10.99 4.23 19.91
CA VAL A 68 -10.38 3.52 18.80
C VAL A 68 -10.68 2.04 18.99
N ARG A 69 -11.48 1.48 18.07
CA ARG A 69 -11.85 0.07 18.03
C ARG A 69 -12.28 -0.31 16.63
N ASP A 70 -12.17 -1.58 16.27
CA ASP A 70 -12.68 -2.12 15.00
C ASP A 70 -12.17 -1.34 13.78
N ASN A 71 -10.89 -0.96 13.81
CA ASN A 71 -10.19 -0.20 12.75
C ASN A 71 -10.80 1.19 12.48
N ALA A 72 -11.54 1.75 13.43
CA ALA A 72 -12.16 3.06 13.33
C ALA A 72 -11.91 3.90 14.58
N LEU A 73 -11.86 5.22 14.40
CA LEU A 73 -12.00 6.18 15.49
C LEU A 73 -13.47 6.61 15.59
N LEU A 74 -14.07 6.35 16.74
CA LEU A 74 -15.40 6.79 17.12
C LEU A 74 -15.28 8.07 17.95
N ILE A 75 -16.00 9.12 17.57
CA ILE A 75 -16.06 10.38 18.31
C ILE A 75 -17.51 10.65 18.68
N GLN A 76 -17.82 10.67 19.98
CA GLN A 76 -19.17 10.96 20.45
C GLN A 76 -19.54 12.44 20.20
N HIS A 77 -20.81 12.69 19.94
CA HIS A 77 -21.35 14.05 19.90
C HIS A 77 -21.51 14.60 21.33
N SER A 78 -21.76 15.90 21.46
CA SER A 78 -22.19 16.48 22.75
C SER A 78 -23.54 15.92 23.20
N ASP A 79 -24.41 15.65 22.23
CA ASP A 79 -25.67 14.95 22.44
C ASP A 79 -25.41 13.44 22.40
N THR A 80 -25.54 12.79 23.56
CA THR A 80 -25.27 11.36 23.75
C THR A 80 -26.33 10.46 23.14
N THR A 81 -27.48 11.01 22.73
CA THR A 81 -28.51 10.25 22.00
C THR A 81 -28.14 10.04 20.53
N ARG A 82 -27.22 10.86 20.01
CA ARG A 82 -26.78 10.80 18.62
C ARG A 82 -25.67 9.78 18.45
N ALA A 83 -25.77 8.94 17.42
CA ALA A 83 -24.75 7.95 17.11
C ALA A 83 -23.36 8.61 16.92
N PRO A 84 -22.27 7.99 17.43
CA PRO A 84 -20.92 8.55 17.30
C PRO A 84 -20.48 8.70 15.84
N VAL A 85 -19.67 9.72 15.55
CA VAL A 85 -19.00 9.84 14.25
C VAL A 85 -17.97 8.72 14.13
N LYS A 86 -18.14 7.85 13.15
CA LYS A 86 -17.21 6.75 12.84
C LYS A 86 -16.27 7.16 11.70
N ILE A 87 -14.97 7.11 11.95
CA ILE A 87 -13.92 7.46 10.99
C ILE A 87 -13.08 6.22 10.72
N SER A 88 -13.09 5.70 9.49
CA SER A 88 -12.25 4.55 9.12
C SER A 88 -10.77 4.93 9.14
N LEU A 89 -9.96 4.20 9.90
CA LEU A 89 -8.53 4.51 10.06
C LEU A 89 -7.67 4.06 8.88
N LEU A 90 -8.14 3.06 8.12
CA LEU A 90 -7.42 2.51 6.96
C LEU A 90 -7.04 3.60 5.95
N THR A 91 -7.94 4.56 5.74
CA THR A 91 -7.77 5.66 4.78
C THR A 91 -7.19 6.92 5.41
N CYS A 92 -6.89 6.92 6.71
CA CYS A 92 -6.47 8.13 7.43
C CYS A 92 -4.95 8.31 7.47
N GLN A 93 -4.52 9.56 7.63
CA GLN A 93 -3.15 9.93 7.96
C GLN A 93 -3.10 10.64 9.31
N VAL A 94 -2.22 10.19 10.20
CA VAL A 94 -1.96 10.81 11.50
C VAL A 94 -0.71 11.67 11.40
N LYS A 95 -0.87 13.00 11.47
CA LYS A 95 0.25 13.95 11.38
C LYS A 95 0.46 14.68 12.71
N PRO A 96 1.66 14.65 13.30
CA PRO A 96 1.96 15.45 14.48
C PRO A 96 1.90 16.95 14.13
N ASN A 97 1.55 17.80 15.09
CA ASN A 97 1.71 19.24 14.95
C ASN A 97 3.16 19.62 15.34
N PRO A 98 3.94 20.28 14.46
CA PRO A 98 5.32 20.67 14.77
C PRO A 98 5.42 21.72 15.91
N ASP A 99 4.40 22.57 16.06
CA ASP A 99 4.46 23.72 16.97
C ASP A 99 3.90 23.40 18.36
N ASP A 100 3.02 22.40 18.46
CA ASP A 100 2.39 22.00 19.73
C ASP A 100 2.27 20.48 19.80
N LYS A 101 3.11 19.86 20.61
CA LYS A 101 3.16 18.41 20.78
C LYS A 101 1.93 17.81 21.46
N LYS A 102 1.07 18.63 22.06
CA LYS A 102 -0.25 18.19 22.55
C LYS A 102 -1.28 18.11 21.42
N CYS A 103 -0.96 18.61 20.23
CA CYS A 103 -1.86 18.62 19.08
C CYS A 103 -1.41 17.66 17.97
N PHE A 104 -2.38 17.13 17.24
CA PHE A 104 -2.15 16.38 16.00
C PHE A 104 -3.33 16.50 15.04
N LEU A 105 -3.10 16.13 13.79
CA LEU A 105 -4.10 16.08 12.74
C LEU A 105 -4.43 14.63 12.39
N LEU A 106 -5.72 14.34 12.28
CA LEU A 106 -6.20 13.15 11.59
C LEU A 106 -6.82 13.57 10.26
N VAL A 107 -6.11 13.32 9.17
CA VAL A 107 -6.55 13.62 7.81
C VAL A 107 -7.30 12.41 7.28
N SER A 108 -8.60 12.56 7.04
CA SER A 108 -9.45 11.58 6.34
C SER A 108 -9.68 12.04 4.89
N TYR A 109 -10.34 11.22 4.08
CA TYR A 109 -10.55 11.49 2.65
C TYR A 109 -11.37 12.75 2.38
N ASN A 110 -12.28 13.11 3.29
CA ASN A 110 -13.19 14.26 3.14
C ASN A 110 -13.06 15.32 4.23
N ARG A 111 -12.19 15.12 5.24
CA ARG A 111 -12.07 16.03 6.38
C ARG A 111 -10.76 15.89 7.15
N THR A 112 -10.24 17.02 7.63
CA THR A 112 -9.13 17.06 8.58
C THR A 112 -9.63 17.39 9.99
N TYR A 113 -9.34 16.51 10.94
CA TYR A 113 -9.66 16.69 12.34
C TYR A 113 -8.43 17.21 13.09
N HIS A 114 -8.59 18.33 13.80
CA HIS A 114 -7.59 18.83 14.75
C HIS A 114 -7.92 18.26 16.13
N LEU A 115 -7.01 17.48 16.67
CA LEU A 115 -7.18 16.74 17.93
C LEU A 115 -6.06 17.11 18.89
N MET A 116 -6.37 17.12 20.19
CA MET A 116 -5.43 17.43 21.26
C MET A 116 -5.65 16.50 22.44
N GLY A 117 -4.57 15.91 22.97
CA GLY A 117 -4.59 15.08 24.19
C GLY A 117 -4.48 15.91 25.47
N GLU A 118 -4.63 15.28 26.63
CA GLU A 118 -4.54 15.98 27.92
C GLU A 118 -3.09 16.37 28.28
N SER A 119 -2.12 15.60 27.78
CA SER A 119 -0.68 15.83 27.92
C SER A 119 0.05 15.46 26.63
N GLU A 120 1.34 15.80 26.53
CA GLU A 120 2.21 15.36 25.43
C GLU A 120 2.28 13.82 25.38
N ALA A 121 2.41 13.18 26.55
CA ALA A 121 2.43 11.72 26.66
C ALA A 121 1.11 11.10 26.16
N ASP A 122 -0.04 11.61 26.61
CA ASP A 122 -1.34 11.10 26.16
C ASP A 122 -1.53 11.29 24.64
N THR A 123 -1.10 12.44 24.11
CA THR A 123 -1.13 12.73 22.67
C THR A 123 -0.29 11.74 21.87
N SER A 124 0.93 11.45 22.36
CA SER A 124 1.81 10.45 21.76
C SER A 124 1.15 9.07 21.75
N THR A 125 0.59 8.63 22.87
CA THR A 125 -0.14 7.35 22.98
C THR A 125 -1.34 7.30 22.03
N TRP A 126 -2.14 8.36 21.93
CA TRP A 126 -3.26 8.42 20.98
C TRP A 126 -2.78 8.29 19.52
N MET A 127 -1.75 9.02 19.13
CA MET A 127 -1.19 8.91 17.78
C MET A 127 -0.63 7.50 17.51
N SER A 128 0.05 6.92 18.50
CA SER A 128 0.60 5.57 18.45
C SER A 128 -0.51 4.53 18.23
N VAL A 129 -1.56 4.53 19.06
CA VAL A 129 -2.71 3.62 18.92
C VAL A 129 -3.41 3.79 17.56
N LEU A 130 -3.59 5.02 17.08
CA LEU A 130 -4.21 5.27 15.78
C LEU A 130 -3.38 4.68 14.63
N ARG A 131 -2.05 4.83 14.68
CA ARG A 131 -1.14 4.24 13.69
C ARG A 131 -1.12 2.71 13.80
N ASN A 132 -1.04 2.16 15.00
CA ASN A 132 -1.09 0.72 15.25
C ASN A 132 -2.41 0.10 14.80
N SER A 133 -3.53 0.75 15.08
CA SER A 133 -4.85 0.29 14.65
C SER A 133 -4.97 0.30 13.13
N LYS A 134 -4.45 1.34 12.46
CA LYS A 134 -4.35 1.40 11.01
C LYS A 134 -3.46 0.29 10.44
N GLU A 135 -2.26 0.11 10.99
CA GLU A 135 -1.31 -0.91 10.53
C GLU A 135 -1.86 -2.31 10.77
N GLY A 136 -2.42 -2.57 11.95
CA GLY A 136 -3.11 -3.81 12.29
C GLY A 136 -4.33 -4.06 11.40
N ALA A 137 -5.10 -3.02 11.04
CA ALA A 137 -6.19 -3.12 10.08
C ALA A 137 -5.68 -3.48 8.69
N LEU A 138 -4.59 -2.84 8.26
CA LEU A 138 -3.94 -3.10 6.98
C LEU A 138 -3.39 -4.52 6.95
N MET A 139 -2.55 -4.88 7.92
CA MET A 139 -2.02 -6.23 8.10
C MET A 139 -3.12 -7.27 8.21
N LYS A 140 -4.19 -7.07 9.00
CA LYS A 140 -5.33 -8.01 9.08
C LYS A 140 -6.03 -8.12 7.73
N THR A 141 -6.32 -7.00 7.07
CA THR A 141 -6.86 -6.99 5.70
C THR A 141 -5.93 -7.73 4.73
N LEU A 142 -4.62 -7.71 4.96
CA LEU A 142 -3.61 -8.42 4.18
C LEU A 142 -3.28 -9.86 4.68
N SER A 143 -3.75 -10.27 5.87
CA SER A 143 -3.31 -11.50 6.58
C SER A 143 -4.42 -12.41 7.11
N VAL A 144 -5.71 -12.09 6.92
CA VAL A 144 -6.85 -12.98 7.26
C VAL A 144 -6.89 -14.19 6.32
N ASP A 145 -5.88 -15.06 6.42
CA ASP A 145 -5.85 -16.42 5.90
C ASP A 145 -4.70 -17.24 6.54
N ARG A 146 -4.59 -17.18 7.87
CA ARG A 146 -3.80 -18.14 8.64
C ARG A 146 -4.55 -18.50 9.94
N SER A 147 -5.02 -19.75 10.02
CA SER A 147 -5.56 -20.50 11.20
C SER A 147 -6.91 -20.01 11.77
N GLY A 148 -8.02 -20.76 11.90
CA GLY A 148 -8.49 -22.15 11.71
C GLY A 148 -9.99 -22.12 12.14
N SER A 149 -10.94 -22.94 11.69
CA SER A 149 -11.03 -24.40 11.79
C SER A 149 -12.26 -24.91 11.04
N SER A 150 -12.17 -26.17 10.65
CA SER A 150 -13.28 -27.06 10.28
C SER A 150 -14.49 -26.96 11.23
N ALA A 151 -15.68 -27.02 10.63
CA ALA A 151 -16.93 -27.56 11.16
C ALA A 151 -17.45 -27.08 12.54
N SER A 152 -18.42 -26.15 12.51
CA SER A 152 -19.78 -26.44 13.02
C SER A 152 -20.77 -25.42 12.44
N ALA A 153 -21.20 -25.68 11.19
CA ALA A 153 -22.31 -24.96 10.60
C ALA A 153 -23.62 -25.44 11.24
N THR A 154 -24.08 -24.73 12.26
CA THR A 154 -25.52 -24.65 12.55
C THR A 154 -25.89 -23.22 12.92
N CYS A 155 -26.28 -22.42 11.93
CA CYS A 155 -27.41 -21.51 12.07
C CYS A 155 -27.78 -20.87 10.73
N VAL A 156 -29.01 -21.20 10.34
CA VAL A 156 -30.01 -20.49 9.54
C VAL A 156 -29.77 -18.97 9.42
N GLY A 157 -29.74 -18.45 8.19
CA GLY A 157 -29.89 -17.01 7.91
C GLY A 157 -29.40 -16.61 6.51
N GLY A 158 -30.33 -16.44 5.57
CA GLY A 158 -30.06 -16.10 4.16
C GLY A 158 -29.58 -14.67 3.93
N GLY A 159 -28.26 -14.47 3.93
CA GLY A 159 -27.60 -13.35 3.26
C GLY A 159 -26.51 -13.91 2.34
N GLU A 160 -26.41 -13.41 1.11
CA GLU A 160 -25.36 -13.83 0.18
C GLU A 160 -23.96 -13.66 0.82
N PRO A 161 -23.10 -14.69 0.79
CA PRO A 161 -21.79 -14.63 1.41
C PRO A 161 -20.92 -13.57 0.73
N HIS A 162 -20.42 -12.61 1.50
CA HIS A 162 -19.44 -11.64 1.02
C HIS A 162 -18.16 -12.38 0.60
N PRO A 163 -17.57 -12.08 -0.57
CA PRO A 163 -16.40 -12.82 -1.07
C PRO A 163 -15.25 -12.74 -0.08
N SER A 164 -14.63 -13.88 0.18
CA SER A 164 -13.46 -13.97 1.07
C SER A 164 -12.30 -13.12 0.55
N PHE A 165 -11.38 -12.70 1.42
CA PHE A 165 -10.19 -11.96 0.99
C PHE A 165 -9.38 -12.75 -0.05
N ARG A 166 -9.30 -14.08 0.11
CA ARG A 166 -8.70 -14.98 -0.88
C ARG A 166 -9.39 -14.92 -2.22
N GLU A 167 -10.72 -14.93 -2.26
CA GLU A 167 -11.47 -14.79 -3.51
C GLU A 167 -11.26 -13.42 -4.14
N VAL A 168 -11.22 -12.34 -3.36
CA VAL A 168 -10.92 -11.00 -3.87
C VAL A 168 -9.51 -10.94 -4.44
N GLN A 169 -8.51 -11.47 -3.73
CA GLN A 169 -7.14 -11.55 -4.19
C GLN A 169 -7.04 -12.40 -5.47
N GLN A 170 -7.68 -13.58 -5.51
CA GLN A 170 -7.71 -14.44 -6.70
C GLN A 170 -8.42 -13.78 -7.88
N ARG A 171 -9.48 -13.00 -7.65
CA ARG A 171 -10.12 -12.19 -8.69
C ARG A 171 -9.19 -11.10 -9.21
N ILE A 172 -8.42 -10.44 -8.34
CA ILE A 172 -7.44 -9.43 -8.76
C ILE A 172 -6.29 -10.09 -9.52
N ILE A 173 -5.77 -11.22 -9.06
CA ILE A 173 -4.72 -11.99 -9.75
C ILE A 173 -5.25 -12.46 -11.11
N GLY A 174 -6.45 -13.03 -11.17
CA GLY A 174 -7.11 -13.44 -12.42
C GLY A 174 -7.29 -12.26 -13.37
N TYR A 175 -7.70 -11.09 -12.85
CA TYR A 175 -7.78 -9.87 -13.63
C TYR A 175 -6.41 -9.44 -14.16
N VAL A 176 -5.37 -9.41 -13.31
CA VAL A 176 -3.99 -9.09 -13.71
C VAL A 176 -3.53 -10.03 -14.81
N LEU A 177 -3.70 -11.34 -14.65
CA LEU A 177 -3.31 -12.33 -15.67
C LEU A 177 -4.12 -12.20 -16.96
N SER A 178 -5.35 -11.70 -16.88
CA SER A 178 -6.19 -11.42 -18.06
C SER A 178 -5.86 -10.11 -18.79
N LEU A 179 -5.00 -9.25 -18.22
CA LEU A 179 -4.64 -7.99 -18.86
C LEU A 179 -3.93 -8.23 -20.20
N PRO A 180 -4.11 -7.32 -21.18
CA PRO A 180 -3.43 -7.44 -22.47
C PRO A 180 -1.92 -7.62 -22.33
N GLY A 181 -1.38 -8.65 -22.99
CA GLY A 181 0.04 -8.99 -22.96
C GLY A 181 0.48 -9.87 -21.78
N ASN A 182 -0.32 -10.03 -20.73
CA ASN A 182 0.07 -10.82 -19.55
C ASN A 182 -0.01 -12.34 -19.77
N ALA A 183 -0.60 -12.79 -20.88
CA ALA A 183 -0.53 -14.18 -21.33
C ALA A 183 0.88 -14.61 -21.79
N ARG A 184 1.81 -13.66 -21.93
CA ARG A 184 3.19 -13.89 -22.36
C ARG A 184 4.15 -13.21 -21.40
N CYS A 185 5.31 -13.83 -21.19
CA CYS A 185 6.40 -13.27 -20.40
C CYS A 185 6.78 -11.89 -20.94
N CYS A 186 6.90 -10.89 -20.05
CA CYS A 186 7.25 -9.54 -20.46
C CYS A 186 8.58 -9.46 -21.23
N ASP A 187 9.56 -10.29 -20.84
CA ASP A 187 10.90 -10.27 -21.44
C ASP A 187 11.01 -11.17 -22.67
N CYS A 188 10.73 -12.47 -22.53
CA CYS A 188 11.00 -13.46 -23.58
C CYS A 188 9.79 -13.81 -24.45
N HIS A 189 8.62 -13.22 -24.18
CA HIS A 189 7.36 -13.52 -24.87
C HIS A 189 6.87 -14.98 -24.80
N GLY A 190 7.55 -15.85 -24.05
CA GLY A 190 7.14 -17.23 -23.80
C GLY A 190 5.85 -17.30 -22.99
N THR A 191 5.08 -18.37 -23.17
CA THR A 191 3.79 -18.60 -22.49
C THR A 191 3.89 -19.53 -21.28
N ASN A 192 5.06 -20.14 -21.07
CA ASN A 192 5.26 -21.12 -20.01
C ASN A 192 5.39 -20.41 -18.65
N ASP A 193 4.60 -20.86 -17.67
CA ASP A 193 4.64 -20.42 -16.27
C ASP A 193 4.76 -18.90 -16.08
N VAL A 194 3.97 -18.13 -16.82
CA VAL A 194 3.88 -16.66 -16.73
C VAL A 194 3.07 -16.27 -15.48
N THR A 195 3.59 -16.63 -14.33
CA THR A 195 2.93 -16.48 -13.02
C THR A 195 3.82 -15.75 -12.02
N TRP A 196 4.94 -15.16 -12.45
CA TRP A 196 5.86 -14.44 -11.57
C TRP A 196 5.71 -12.93 -11.77
N LEU A 197 5.33 -12.23 -10.72
CA LEU A 197 5.12 -10.80 -10.69
C LEU A 197 6.40 -10.07 -10.27
N SER A 198 6.83 -9.08 -11.06
CA SER A 198 7.69 -8.01 -10.55
C SER A 198 6.84 -6.90 -9.95
N THR A 199 6.82 -6.81 -8.62
CA THR A 199 5.91 -5.92 -7.86
C THR A 199 6.22 -4.44 -8.06
N ASN A 200 7.48 -4.07 -8.28
CA ASN A 200 7.89 -2.68 -8.45
C ASN A 200 7.80 -2.20 -9.90
N TYR A 201 7.72 -3.11 -10.88
CA TYR A 201 7.51 -2.76 -12.29
C TYR A 201 6.08 -3.05 -12.76
N GLY A 202 5.30 -3.87 -12.05
CA GLY A 202 3.93 -4.20 -12.42
C GLY A 202 3.82 -5.10 -13.66
N ILE A 203 4.82 -5.96 -13.87
CA ILE A 203 4.89 -6.89 -15.02
C ILE A 203 4.87 -8.34 -14.55
N VAL A 204 4.40 -9.23 -15.42
CA VAL A 204 4.46 -10.68 -15.20
C VAL A 204 5.46 -11.34 -16.15
N VAL A 205 6.28 -12.24 -15.61
CA VAL A 205 7.35 -12.95 -16.30
C VAL A 205 7.23 -14.45 -16.08
N CYS A 206 7.89 -15.23 -16.93
CA CYS A 206 8.02 -16.67 -16.72
C CYS A 206 9.00 -16.99 -15.58
N ILE A 207 8.99 -18.23 -15.10
CA ILE A 207 9.86 -18.71 -14.01
C ILE A 207 11.35 -18.45 -14.29
N GLU A 208 11.82 -18.69 -15.51
CA GLU A 208 13.22 -18.52 -15.89
C GLU A 208 13.64 -17.04 -15.90
N CYS A 209 12.84 -16.16 -16.51
CA CYS A 209 13.09 -14.72 -16.49
C CYS A 209 12.99 -14.16 -15.07
N SER A 210 12.12 -14.71 -14.23
CA SER A 210 12.06 -14.37 -12.80
C SER A 210 13.39 -14.65 -12.09
N GLY A 211 14.13 -15.69 -12.49
CA GLY A 211 15.48 -15.98 -12.00
C GLY A 211 16.47 -14.86 -12.34
N ILE A 212 16.46 -14.38 -13.60
CA ILE A 212 17.31 -13.26 -14.03
C ILE A 212 17.00 -11.99 -13.24
N HIS A 213 15.73 -11.71 -12.99
CA HIS A 213 15.32 -10.58 -12.17
C HIS A 213 15.78 -10.69 -10.71
N ARG A 214 15.87 -11.91 -10.15
CA ARG A 214 16.42 -12.11 -8.80
C ARG A 214 17.92 -11.82 -8.76
N ASP A 215 18.65 -12.21 -9.81
CA ASP A 215 20.09 -11.93 -9.95
C ASP A 215 20.40 -10.41 -10.00
N LEU A 216 19.45 -9.58 -10.45
CA LEU A 216 19.58 -8.11 -10.42
C LEU A 216 19.58 -7.52 -9.00
N GLY A 217 19.03 -8.24 -8.01
CA GLY A 217 18.87 -7.77 -6.64
C GLY A 217 17.59 -6.98 -6.39
N VAL A 218 17.15 -7.00 -5.12
CA VAL A 218 15.85 -6.45 -4.66
C VAL A 218 15.72 -4.93 -4.75
N HIS A 219 16.83 -4.22 -4.93
CA HIS A 219 16.86 -2.78 -5.16
C HIS A 219 16.52 -2.43 -6.61
N VAL A 220 16.68 -3.38 -7.54
CA VAL A 220 16.32 -3.25 -8.96
C VAL A 220 14.97 -3.90 -9.23
N SER A 221 14.81 -5.20 -8.97
CA SER A 221 13.57 -5.93 -9.24
C SER A 221 13.12 -6.77 -8.06
N ARG A 222 11.82 -6.71 -7.75
CA ARG A 222 11.19 -7.44 -6.64
C ARG A 222 10.20 -8.48 -7.16
N ILE A 223 10.66 -9.73 -7.22
CA ILE A 223 9.90 -10.88 -7.76
C ILE A 223 9.11 -11.61 -6.67
N GLN A 224 7.83 -11.88 -6.95
CA GLN A 224 6.96 -12.79 -6.19
C GLN A 224 6.16 -13.69 -7.14
N SER A 225 5.95 -14.95 -6.78
CA SER A 225 5.07 -15.87 -7.49
C SER A 225 3.59 -15.60 -7.17
N LEU A 226 2.76 -15.45 -8.19
CA LEU A 226 1.31 -15.30 -8.05
C LEU A 226 0.62 -16.59 -7.61
N THR A 227 1.29 -17.74 -7.72
CA THR A 227 0.76 -19.06 -7.34
C THR A 227 1.39 -19.61 -6.06
N LEU A 228 2.67 -19.32 -5.80
CA LEU A 228 3.42 -19.88 -4.67
C LEU A 228 3.58 -18.90 -3.51
N ASP A 229 3.65 -17.59 -3.77
CA ASP A 229 3.89 -16.59 -2.73
C ASP A 229 2.59 -15.93 -2.23
N LYS A 230 2.66 -15.39 -1.02
CA LYS A 230 1.60 -14.54 -0.46
C LYS A 230 1.77 -13.11 -0.97
N VAL A 231 1.13 -12.81 -2.10
CA VAL A 231 1.13 -11.47 -2.70
C VAL A 231 -0.03 -10.64 -2.15
N GLY A 232 0.28 -9.57 -1.43
CA GLY A 232 -0.73 -8.67 -0.89
C GLY A 232 -1.44 -7.87 -1.99
N THR A 233 -2.70 -7.48 -1.76
CA THR A 233 -3.49 -6.71 -2.75
C THR A 233 -2.85 -5.38 -3.12
N ALA A 234 -2.15 -4.73 -2.19
CA ALA A 234 -1.37 -3.51 -2.45
C ALA A 234 -0.23 -3.75 -3.45
N GLN A 235 0.41 -4.92 -3.42
CA GLN A 235 1.50 -5.30 -4.33
C GLN A 235 1.00 -5.59 -5.75
N LEU A 236 -0.30 -5.89 -5.91
CA LEU A 236 -0.96 -6.12 -7.19
C LEU A 236 -1.41 -4.82 -7.87
N LEU A 237 -1.43 -3.68 -7.17
CA LEU A 237 -1.98 -2.44 -7.70
C LEU A 237 -1.27 -1.97 -8.96
N LEU A 238 0.07 -1.99 -8.97
CA LEU A 238 0.82 -1.55 -10.14
C LEU A 238 0.57 -2.48 -11.34
N ALA A 239 0.58 -3.80 -11.10
CA ALA A 239 0.31 -4.79 -12.14
C ALA A 239 -1.11 -4.71 -12.70
N ARG A 240 -2.08 -4.32 -11.87
CA ARG A 240 -3.48 -4.10 -12.27
C ARG A 240 -3.63 -2.95 -13.26
N HIS A 241 -2.79 -1.93 -13.18
CA HIS A 241 -2.90 -0.71 -13.98
C HIS A 241 -1.96 -0.67 -15.19
N LEU A 242 -0.80 -1.33 -15.12
CA LEU A 242 0.20 -1.28 -16.18
C LEU A 242 0.09 -2.47 -17.13
N GLY A 243 0.44 -3.67 -16.66
CA GLY A 243 0.52 -4.88 -17.48
C GLY A 243 1.64 -4.86 -18.53
N ASN A 244 1.94 -6.04 -19.08
CA ASN A 244 3.08 -6.28 -19.96
C ASN A 244 2.97 -5.53 -21.28
N LEU A 245 1.77 -5.39 -21.87
CA LEU A 245 1.61 -4.68 -23.14
C LEU A 245 2.00 -3.21 -23.00
N ALA A 246 1.51 -2.52 -21.96
CA ALA A 246 1.82 -1.11 -21.76
C ALA A 246 3.31 -0.93 -21.42
N PHE A 247 3.86 -1.79 -20.56
CA PHE A 247 5.28 -1.76 -20.22
C PHE A 247 6.16 -1.98 -21.46
N ASN A 248 5.89 -3.01 -22.26
CA ASN A 248 6.65 -3.30 -23.48
C ASN A 248 6.55 -2.16 -24.49
N ARG A 249 5.38 -1.54 -24.67
CA ARG A 249 5.25 -0.35 -25.54
C ARG A 249 6.16 0.79 -25.10
N ILE A 250 6.28 1.04 -23.80
CA ILE A 250 7.16 2.10 -23.29
C ILE A 250 8.62 1.72 -23.51
N MET A 251 9.00 0.50 -23.16
CA MET A 251 10.39 0.06 -23.12
C MET A 251 10.97 -0.26 -24.52
N GLU A 252 10.15 -0.78 -25.44
CA GLU A 252 10.57 -1.09 -26.80
C GLU A 252 10.65 0.16 -27.69
N ASN A 253 9.93 1.23 -27.34
CA ASN A 253 10.04 2.53 -28.02
C ASN A 253 11.31 3.31 -27.61
N ALA A 254 12.00 2.90 -26.54
CA ALA A 254 13.17 3.59 -26.00
C ALA A 254 14.50 3.19 -26.68
N GLY A 255 14.48 2.35 -27.72
CA GLY A 255 15.66 1.96 -28.50
C GLY A 255 15.69 0.48 -28.89
N PRO A 256 16.73 0.02 -29.62
CA PRO A 256 16.84 -1.38 -30.03
C PRO A 256 16.93 -2.31 -28.81
N SER A 257 15.84 -3.02 -28.56
CA SER A 257 15.72 -4.01 -27.51
C SER A 257 15.92 -5.41 -28.09
N HIS A 258 17.06 -6.03 -27.82
CA HIS A 258 17.27 -7.45 -28.13
C HIS A 258 16.66 -8.29 -27.00
N LYS A 259 15.38 -8.63 -27.16
CA LYS A 259 14.69 -9.53 -26.24
C LYS A 259 15.21 -10.96 -26.40
N PRO A 260 15.35 -11.72 -25.31
CA PRO A 260 15.58 -13.15 -25.42
C PRO A 260 14.36 -13.83 -26.04
N GLU A 261 14.57 -14.96 -26.71
CA GLU A 261 13.48 -15.80 -27.19
C GLU A 261 13.04 -16.78 -26.09
N PRO A 262 11.84 -17.40 -26.20
CA PRO A 262 11.39 -18.41 -25.25
C PRO A 262 12.36 -19.59 -25.11
N THR A 263 13.13 -19.89 -26.16
CA THR A 263 14.12 -20.97 -26.21
C THR A 263 15.53 -20.53 -25.83
N SER A 264 15.75 -19.24 -25.52
CA SER A 264 17.08 -18.74 -25.16
C SER A 264 17.59 -19.40 -23.88
N SER A 265 18.89 -19.67 -23.85
CA SER A 265 19.58 -20.19 -22.66
C SER A 265 19.56 -19.17 -21.51
N MET A 266 19.84 -19.62 -20.29
CA MET A 266 19.91 -18.71 -19.13
C MET A 266 20.99 -17.63 -19.29
N ASP A 267 22.10 -17.95 -19.94
CA ASP A 267 23.17 -16.98 -20.20
C ASP A 267 22.78 -15.93 -21.24
N GLU A 268 22.01 -16.30 -22.26
CA GLU A 268 21.47 -15.34 -23.25
C GLU A 268 20.42 -14.40 -22.65
N ARG A 269 19.73 -14.84 -21.59
CA ARG A 269 18.71 -14.03 -20.89
C ARG A 269 19.33 -12.98 -19.98
N ARG A 270 20.52 -13.24 -19.42
CA ARG A 270 21.28 -12.29 -18.58
C ARG A 270 21.57 -10.98 -19.32
#